data_AF-A0AAV0PQE4-F1
#
_entry.id   AF-A0AAV0PQE4-F1
#
_cell.length_a   1.000
_cell.length_b   1.000
_cell.length_c   1.000
_cell.angle_alpha   90.00
_cell.angle_beta   90.00
_cell.angle_gamma   90.00
#
_symmetry.space_group_name_H-M   'P 1'
#
loop_
_entity.id
_entity.type
_entity.pdbx_description
1 polymer ?
#
loop_
_entity_poly.entity_id
_entity_poly.type
_entity_poly.pdbx_seq_one_letter_code
_entity_poly.pdbx_strand_id
1 'polypeptide(L)'
;TSGLVQAIIFEVEDRELIGGSAYGGQRAICCTPDLAKLDACTQGEIIHRPSTTNPGFPYVLTTSFSLDKDMAILPSRSIEITKTGMYNLYFMICDPNLKDVVVEEGKTIWKNPTGYLPGRMAPLMNFYAFMSIAFVILGIFWFSQYARFWKEVFPLQNCITLVITLGMFEMALWYFDYAEFNETGVRPTGTTVWAVTFGTVKRTVARLVILIVSMGYGVVRPTLGGLTSKLYFKSRDVYNEHWQNAWVIPAFWQFLSFSLLCVICALWAPSQNSMRYSYSDDTNEEFDKDESSLRLIKPASYPTKDGLHAPESRPVTNSNGATDVDTGEEKTA
;
A
#
# COMPACT_ATOMS: atom_id res chain seq x y z
N THR A 1 -7.25 49.56 0.11
CA THR A 1 -8.21 48.66 -0.55
C THR A 1 -8.35 47.42 0.30
N SER A 2 -9.57 46.92 0.49
CA SER A 2 -9.83 45.71 1.28
C SER A 2 -9.57 44.47 0.41
N GLY A 3 -8.57 43.66 0.77
CA GLY A 3 -8.22 42.48 0.00
C GLY A 3 -9.34 41.43 0.02
N LEU A 4 -9.82 40.99 -1.15
CA LEU A 4 -10.94 40.06 -1.24
C LEU A 4 -10.49 38.59 -1.25
N VAL A 5 -11.14 37.76 -0.42
CA VAL A 5 -10.95 36.30 -0.38
C VAL A 5 -12.30 35.63 -0.57
N GLN A 6 -12.38 34.70 -1.51
CA GLN A 6 -13.62 34.02 -1.87
C GLN A 6 -13.48 32.50 -1.82
N ALA A 7 -14.47 31.84 -1.22
CA ALA A 7 -14.60 30.40 -1.18
C ALA A 7 -15.84 30.00 -1.98
N ILE A 8 -15.67 29.17 -3.02
CA ILE A 8 -16.76 28.76 -3.92
C ILE A 8 -17.01 27.26 -3.81
N ILE A 9 -18.29 26.89 -3.65
CA ILE A 9 -18.77 25.51 -3.58
C ILE A 9 -19.66 25.24 -4.80
N PHE A 10 -19.30 24.23 -5.59
CA PHE A 10 -19.98 23.88 -6.84
C PHE A 10 -19.93 22.37 -7.08
N GLU A 11 -20.90 21.85 -7.83
CA GLU A 11 -20.90 20.45 -8.25
C GLU A 11 -19.86 20.20 -9.34
N VAL A 12 -19.26 19.02 -9.38
CA VAL A 12 -18.28 18.61 -10.41
C VAL A 12 -18.82 18.77 -11.84
N GLU A 13 -20.11 18.51 -12.05
CA GLU A 13 -20.79 18.68 -13.34
C GLU A 13 -20.79 20.16 -13.79
N ASP A 14 -20.96 21.08 -12.84
CA ASP A 14 -20.96 22.53 -13.06
C ASP A 14 -19.54 23.14 -13.17
N ARG A 15 -18.46 22.32 -13.19
CA ARG A 15 -17.06 22.81 -13.31
C ARG A 15 -16.84 23.71 -14.53
N GLU A 16 -17.56 23.47 -15.61
CA GLU A 16 -17.49 24.26 -16.85
C GLU A 16 -18.13 25.66 -16.72
N LEU A 17 -18.95 25.89 -15.70
CA LEU A 17 -19.58 27.17 -15.37
C LEU A 17 -18.68 28.07 -14.51
N ILE A 18 -17.56 27.55 -14.02
CA ILE A 18 -16.59 28.28 -13.19
C ILE A 18 -15.37 28.68 -14.04
N GLY A 19 -14.98 29.95 -13.94
CA GLY A 19 -13.89 30.53 -14.72
C GLY A 19 -14.29 31.04 -16.11
N GLY A 20 -13.34 31.71 -16.75
CA GLY A 20 -13.47 32.27 -18.10
C GLY A 20 -12.15 32.30 -18.86
N SER A 21 -12.20 32.56 -20.16
CA SER A 21 -11.01 32.68 -21.02
C SER A 21 -11.20 33.83 -21.99
N ALA A 22 -10.32 34.84 -21.96
CA ALA A 22 -10.41 36.00 -22.86
C ALA A 22 -10.28 35.61 -24.35
N TYR A 23 -9.43 34.62 -24.65
CA TYR A 23 -9.03 34.28 -26.03
C TYR A 23 -9.08 32.76 -26.32
N GLY A 24 -9.98 32.02 -25.67
CA GLY A 24 -10.15 30.57 -25.88
C GLY A 24 -8.97 29.67 -25.43
N GLY A 25 -8.01 30.23 -24.69
CA GLY A 25 -6.88 29.51 -24.10
C GLY A 25 -7.20 28.85 -22.76
N GLN A 26 -6.20 28.79 -21.86
CA GLN A 26 -6.42 28.30 -20.49
C GLN A 26 -7.50 29.14 -19.78
N ARG A 27 -8.42 28.48 -19.06
CA ARG A 27 -9.43 29.16 -18.24
C ARG A 27 -8.80 29.72 -16.97
N ALA A 28 -8.97 31.02 -16.76
CA ALA A 28 -8.70 31.68 -15.50
C ALA A 28 -9.94 31.59 -14.60
N ILE A 29 -9.76 31.22 -13.33
CA ILE A 29 -10.83 31.20 -12.33
C ILE A 29 -11.12 32.62 -11.82
N CYS A 30 -10.06 33.43 -11.68
CA CYS A 30 -10.12 34.83 -11.29
C CYS A 30 -10.34 35.77 -12.48
N CYS A 31 -11.09 36.85 -12.25
CA CYS A 31 -11.26 37.92 -13.23
C CYS A 31 -9.97 38.73 -13.39
N THR A 32 -9.26 38.51 -14.50
CA THR A 32 -8.08 39.30 -14.89
C THR A 32 -8.50 40.66 -15.46
N PRO A 33 -7.62 41.69 -15.45
CA PRO A 33 -7.95 43.00 -16.05
C PRO A 33 -8.34 42.92 -17.53
N ASP A 34 -7.89 41.92 -18.28
CA ASP A 34 -8.26 41.75 -19.70
C ASP A 34 -9.65 41.14 -19.88
N LEU A 35 -10.11 40.31 -18.92
CA LEU A 35 -11.50 39.85 -18.86
C LEU A 35 -12.45 40.97 -18.37
N ALA A 36 -12.00 41.80 -17.43
CA ALA A 36 -12.76 42.95 -16.95
C ALA A 36 -12.99 44.03 -18.03
N LYS A 37 -12.01 44.27 -18.91
CA LYS A 37 -12.15 45.17 -20.09
C LYS A 37 -13.22 44.73 -21.09
N LEU A 38 -13.60 43.45 -21.09
CA LEU A 38 -14.66 42.90 -21.94
C LEU A 38 -16.05 42.98 -21.27
N ASP A 39 -16.17 43.71 -20.16
CA ASP A 39 -17.39 43.87 -19.34
C ASP A 39 -18.01 42.54 -18.88
N ALA A 40 -17.17 41.50 -18.79
CA ALA A 40 -17.59 40.14 -18.47
C ALA A 40 -17.52 39.79 -16.98
N CYS A 41 -16.72 40.54 -16.20
CA CYS A 41 -16.56 40.36 -14.76
C CYS A 41 -15.89 41.56 -14.07
N THR A 42 -16.11 41.64 -12.77
CA THR A 42 -15.47 42.54 -11.79
C THR A 42 -14.03 42.10 -11.52
N GLN A 43 -13.05 42.98 -11.78
CA GLN A 43 -11.63 42.66 -11.54
C GLN A 43 -11.39 42.31 -10.06
N GLY A 44 -10.74 41.17 -9.81
CA GLY A 44 -10.45 40.71 -8.46
C GLY A 44 -11.47 39.74 -7.86
N GLU A 45 -12.54 39.39 -8.58
CA GLU A 45 -13.54 38.39 -8.13
C GLU A 45 -13.44 37.06 -8.90
N ILE A 46 -14.03 35.99 -8.35
CA ILE A 46 -14.16 34.69 -9.01
C ILE A 46 -15.22 34.76 -10.12
N ILE A 47 -14.84 34.38 -11.34
CA ILE A 47 -15.78 34.20 -12.45
C ILE A 47 -16.61 32.94 -12.19
N HIS A 48 -17.93 33.11 -12.10
CA HIS A 48 -18.88 32.01 -11.93
C HIS A 48 -20.19 32.31 -12.67
N ARG A 49 -20.92 31.26 -13.05
CA ARG A 49 -22.27 31.35 -13.62
C ARG A 49 -23.22 30.48 -12.80
N PRO A 50 -24.50 30.87 -12.63
CA PRO A 50 -25.47 30.04 -11.93
C PRO A 50 -25.72 28.73 -12.68
N SER A 51 -25.88 27.63 -11.94
CA SER A 51 -26.25 26.33 -12.51
C SER A 51 -27.70 26.35 -13.01
N THR A 52 -27.92 25.81 -14.20
CA THR A 52 -29.27 25.57 -14.75
C THR A 52 -29.93 24.33 -14.15
N THR A 53 -29.14 23.38 -13.63
CA THR A 53 -29.61 22.12 -13.05
C THR A 53 -29.92 22.29 -11.56
N ASN A 54 -29.09 23.04 -10.84
CA ASN A 54 -29.18 23.24 -9.39
C ASN A 54 -29.48 24.71 -9.05
N PRO A 55 -30.74 25.12 -8.83
CA PRO A 55 -31.05 26.51 -8.52
C PRO A 55 -30.39 26.94 -7.21
N GLY A 56 -29.62 28.03 -7.25
CA GLY A 56 -28.86 28.57 -6.11
C GLY A 56 -27.40 28.13 -6.02
N PHE A 57 -26.93 27.21 -6.87
CA PHE A 57 -25.51 26.92 -7.03
C PHE A 57 -24.88 27.81 -8.12
N PRO A 58 -23.59 28.16 -8.03
CA PRO A 58 -22.65 27.81 -6.96
C PRO A 58 -22.77 28.73 -5.72
N TYR A 59 -22.47 28.20 -4.54
CA TYR A 59 -22.41 29.02 -3.32
C TYR A 59 -21.07 29.73 -3.22
N VAL A 60 -21.09 31.07 -3.14
CA VAL A 60 -19.90 31.90 -2.93
C VAL A 60 -19.94 32.51 -1.53
N LEU A 61 -18.96 32.14 -0.69
CA LEU A 61 -18.70 32.78 0.59
C LEU A 61 -17.56 33.78 0.41
N THR A 62 -17.82 35.05 0.70
CA THR A 62 -16.83 36.13 0.56
C THR A 62 -16.43 36.64 1.94
N THR A 63 -15.13 36.88 2.14
CA THR A 63 -14.58 37.67 3.24
C THR A 63 -13.58 38.68 2.70
N SER A 64 -13.24 39.69 3.49
CA SER A 64 -12.33 40.76 3.08
C SER A 64 -11.43 41.19 4.22
N PHE A 65 -10.14 41.38 3.92
CA PHE A 65 -9.20 42.00 4.86
C PHE A 65 -9.60 43.46 5.13
N SER A 66 -9.70 43.81 6.41
CA SER A 66 -9.85 45.19 6.86
C SER A 66 -8.48 45.87 6.87
N LEU A 67 -8.42 47.16 6.57
CA LEU A 67 -7.17 47.92 6.42
C LEU A 67 -6.23 47.85 7.64
N ASP A 68 -6.78 47.64 8.85
CA ASP A 68 -6.04 47.60 10.12
C ASP A 68 -5.85 46.16 10.67
N LYS A 69 -6.13 45.11 9.87
CA LYS A 69 -6.06 43.71 10.33
C LYS A 69 -5.47 42.76 9.29
N ASP A 70 -4.33 42.19 9.65
CA ASP A 70 -3.64 41.14 8.87
C ASP A 70 -4.38 39.79 8.90
N MET A 71 -5.41 39.65 9.75
CA MET A 71 -6.24 38.45 9.87
C MET A 71 -7.70 38.74 9.50
N ALA A 72 -8.21 37.99 8.52
CA ALA A 72 -9.61 37.96 8.14
C ALA A 72 -10.23 36.58 8.44
N ILE A 73 -11.40 36.57 9.06
CA ILE A 73 -12.14 35.34 9.38
C ILE A 73 -13.24 35.15 8.34
N LEU A 74 -13.30 33.97 7.72
CA LEU A 74 -14.45 33.56 6.91
C LEU A 74 -15.51 32.98 7.87
N PRO A 75 -16.71 33.57 7.99
CA PRO A 75 -17.71 33.07 8.94
C PRO A 75 -18.19 31.67 8.54
N SER A 76 -18.27 30.77 9.52
CA SER A 76 -18.81 29.43 9.31
C SER A 76 -20.29 29.50 8.90
N ARG A 77 -20.64 28.77 7.84
CA ARG A 77 -22.02 28.56 7.39
C ARG A 77 -22.25 27.09 7.09
N SER A 78 -23.33 26.54 7.61
CA SER A 78 -23.84 25.24 7.16
C SER A 78 -24.66 25.44 5.87
N ILE A 79 -24.36 24.64 4.85
CA ILE A 79 -25.09 24.59 3.59
C ILE A 79 -25.63 23.17 3.46
N GLU A 80 -26.94 23.04 3.32
CA GLU A 80 -27.59 21.74 3.12
C GLU A 80 -27.57 21.37 1.63
N ILE A 81 -27.07 20.17 1.33
CA ILE A 81 -26.92 19.67 -0.03
C ILE A 81 -28.01 18.63 -0.27
N THR A 82 -28.95 18.94 -1.15
CA THR A 82 -30.14 18.10 -1.44
C THR A 82 -29.91 17.08 -2.56
N LYS A 83 -29.11 17.41 -3.59
CA LYS A 83 -28.75 16.51 -4.69
C LYS A 83 -27.50 15.70 -4.35
N THR A 84 -27.56 14.38 -4.50
CA THR A 84 -26.37 13.51 -4.40
C THR A 84 -25.43 13.77 -5.58
N GLY A 85 -24.19 14.16 -5.28
CA GLY A 85 -23.18 14.49 -6.28
C GLY A 85 -21.79 14.64 -5.66
N MET A 86 -20.78 14.84 -6.50
CA MET A 86 -19.44 15.21 -6.05
C MET A 86 -19.32 16.73 -6.05
N TYR A 87 -19.06 17.34 -4.90
CA TYR A 87 -18.92 18.78 -4.75
C TYR A 87 -17.47 19.16 -4.48
N ASN A 88 -17.02 20.25 -5.09
CA ASN A 88 -15.72 20.86 -4.83
C ASN A 88 -15.90 22.15 -4.05
N LEU A 89 -14.99 22.40 -3.11
CA LEU A 89 -14.81 23.67 -2.42
C LEU A 89 -13.44 24.23 -2.81
N TYR A 90 -13.42 25.37 -3.47
CA TYR A 90 -12.20 26.09 -3.83
C TYR A 90 -12.08 27.37 -3.02
N PHE A 91 -10.94 27.55 -2.36
CA PHE A 91 -10.51 28.83 -1.80
C PHE A 91 -9.67 29.53 -2.85
N MET A 92 -10.08 30.71 -3.29
CA MET A 92 -9.42 31.50 -4.32
C MET A 92 -9.21 32.93 -3.85
N ILE A 93 -8.03 33.46 -4.17
CA ILE A 93 -7.63 34.82 -3.85
C ILE A 93 -7.32 35.48 -5.19
N CYS A 94 -8.24 36.34 -5.60
CA CYS A 94 -8.24 36.90 -6.95
C CYS A 94 -7.81 38.38 -6.99
N ASP A 95 -7.72 39.04 -5.83
CA ASP A 95 -7.24 40.41 -5.71
C ASP A 95 -5.72 40.48 -5.96
N PRO A 96 -5.24 41.22 -7.00
CA PRO A 96 -3.81 41.32 -7.32
C PRO A 96 -2.98 42.05 -6.25
N ASN A 97 -3.62 42.75 -5.30
CA ASN A 97 -2.96 43.39 -4.17
C ASN A 97 -2.60 42.39 -3.06
N LEU A 98 -3.28 41.25 -2.99
CA LEU A 98 -3.01 40.17 -2.05
C LEU A 98 -1.99 39.19 -2.64
N LYS A 99 -0.71 39.49 -2.44
CA LYS A 99 0.38 38.52 -2.64
C LYS A 99 0.75 37.92 -1.28
N ASP A 100 0.98 36.62 -1.26
CA ASP A 100 1.45 35.85 -0.09
C ASP A 100 0.46 35.73 1.09
N VAL A 101 -0.84 35.62 0.82
CA VAL A 101 -1.83 35.21 1.83
C VAL A 101 -1.76 33.71 2.08
N VAL A 102 -1.59 33.32 3.34
CA VAL A 102 -1.59 31.91 3.80
C VAL A 102 -2.86 31.65 4.61
N VAL A 103 -3.46 30.46 4.42
CA VAL A 103 -4.56 29.98 5.29
C VAL A 103 -3.91 29.32 6.51
N GLU A 104 -3.82 30.04 7.63
CA GLU A 104 -3.22 29.52 8.87
C GLU A 104 -4.04 28.36 9.47
N GLU A 105 -5.32 28.61 9.75
CA GLU A 105 -6.25 27.61 10.27
C GLU A 105 -7.54 27.58 9.47
N GLY A 106 -7.96 26.38 9.04
CA GLY A 106 -9.19 26.18 8.31
C GLY A 106 -9.75 24.78 8.52
N LYS A 107 -10.99 24.69 9.02
CA LYS A 107 -11.69 23.41 9.21
C LYS A 107 -12.95 23.39 8.34
N THR A 108 -13.03 22.42 7.43
CA THR A 108 -14.25 22.12 6.67
C THR A 108 -14.79 20.78 7.13
N ILE A 109 -16.11 20.67 7.28
CA ILE A 109 -16.77 19.46 7.77
C ILE A 109 -17.77 19.02 6.71
N TRP A 110 -17.58 17.80 6.22
CA TRP A 110 -18.42 17.18 5.20
C TRP A 110 -19.09 15.96 5.84
N LYS A 111 -20.42 15.93 5.85
CA LYS A 111 -21.19 14.85 6.46
C LYS A 111 -22.24 14.34 5.49
N ASN A 112 -22.23 13.03 5.25
CA ASN A 112 -23.25 12.33 4.48
C ASN A 112 -24.31 11.76 5.46
N PRO A 113 -25.54 11.41 5.02
CA PRO A 113 -26.53 10.79 5.90
C PRO A 113 -26.04 9.47 6.54
N THR A 114 -25.07 8.79 5.92
CA THR A 114 -24.45 7.54 6.41
C THR A 114 -23.30 7.73 7.41
N GLY A 115 -22.91 8.98 7.70
CA GLY A 115 -21.73 9.31 8.52
C GLY A 115 -20.75 10.24 7.79
N TYR A 116 -19.53 10.35 8.31
CA TYR A 116 -18.51 11.25 7.75
C TYR A 116 -17.68 10.62 6.60
N LEU A 117 -17.87 9.34 6.27
CA LEU A 117 -17.13 8.72 5.17
C LEU A 117 -17.50 9.35 3.81
N PRO A 118 -16.53 9.76 2.97
CA PRO A 118 -16.80 10.21 1.62
C PRO A 118 -17.53 9.13 0.81
N GLY A 119 -18.52 9.50 -0.01
CA GLY A 119 -19.36 8.54 -0.77
C GLY A 119 -18.57 7.57 -1.65
N ARG A 120 -17.39 7.97 -2.15
CA ARG A 120 -16.44 7.12 -2.88
C ARG A 120 -15.87 5.95 -2.06
N MET A 121 -15.80 6.11 -0.74
CA MET A 121 -15.19 5.17 0.22
C MET A 121 -16.24 4.39 1.03
N ALA A 122 -17.49 4.85 1.07
CA ALA A 122 -18.57 4.18 1.81
C ALA A 122 -18.75 2.68 1.48
N PRO A 123 -18.71 2.22 0.20
CA PRO A 123 -18.79 0.78 -0.12
C PRO A 123 -17.59 -0.02 0.38
N LEU A 124 -16.43 0.63 0.50
CA LEU A 124 -15.15 -0.01 0.80
C LEU A 124 -15.06 -0.48 2.26
N MET A 125 -15.74 0.21 3.18
CA MET A 125 -15.89 -0.22 4.58
C MET A 125 -16.54 -1.60 4.69
N ASN A 126 -17.68 -1.78 4.01
CA ASN A 126 -18.40 -3.06 3.98
C ASN A 126 -17.57 -4.15 3.28
N PHE A 127 -16.87 -3.81 2.20
CA PHE A 127 -15.97 -4.75 1.52
C PHE A 127 -14.88 -5.29 2.45
N TYR A 128 -14.19 -4.44 3.21
CA TYR A 128 -13.17 -4.89 4.17
C TYR A 128 -13.76 -5.74 5.30
N ALA A 129 -14.98 -5.47 5.76
CA ALA A 129 -15.68 -6.32 6.72
C ALA A 129 -15.93 -7.74 6.18
N PHE A 130 -16.49 -7.87 4.97
CA PHE A 130 -16.70 -9.18 4.33
C PHE A 130 -15.39 -9.92 4.08
N MET A 131 -14.35 -9.22 3.61
CA MET A 131 -13.03 -9.82 3.40
C MET A 131 -12.39 -10.28 4.71
N SER A 132 -12.54 -9.54 5.81
CA SER A 132 -12.07 -9.94 7.13
C SER A 132 -12.70 -11.27 7.58
N ILE A 133 -14.03 -11.41 7.44
CA ILE A 133 -14.75 -12.65 7.73
C ILE A 133 -14.27 -13.80 6.83
N ALA A 134 -14.05 -13.55 5.53
CA ALA A 134 -13.54 -14.56 4.60
C ALA A 134 -12.12 -15.05 4.97
N PHE A 135 -11.24 -14.15 5.42
CA PHE A 135 -9.92 -14.50 5.94
C PHE A 135 -9.99 -15.29 7.26
N VAL A 136 -10.96 -14.99 8.15
CA VAL A 136 -11.19 -15.78 9.38
C VAL A 136 -11.65 -17.20 9.06
N ILE A 137 -12.60 -17.36 8.12
CA ILE A 137 -13.05 -18.69 7.67
C ILE A 137 -11.90 -19.50 7.07
N LEU A 138 -11.09 -18.87 6.21
CA LEU A 138 -9.91 -19.50 5.61
C LEU A 138 -8.85 -19.86 6.67
N GLY A 139 -8.64 -18.98 7.67
CA GLY A 139 -7.76 -19.20 8.80
C GLY A 139 -8.19 -20.38 9.67
N ILE A 140 -9.48 -20.54 9.96
CA ILE A 140 -10.03 -21.68 10.70
C ILE A 140 -9.85 -22.99 9.91
N PHE A 141 -10.13 -22.97 8.60
CA PHE A 141 -9.91 -24.12 7.72
C PHE A 141 -8.43 -24.54 7.67
N TRP A 142 -7.54 -23.58 7.44
CA TRP A 142 -6.10 -23.82 7.40
C TRP A 142 -5.56 -24.29 8.75
N PHE A 143 -5.97 -23.65 9.84
CA PHE A 143 -5.57 -24.06 11.20
C PHE A 143 -6.07 -25.47 11.53
N SER A 144 -7.24 -25.88 11.04
CA SER A 144 -7.77 -27.25 11.22
C SER A 144 -6.95 -28.30 10.45
N GLN A 145 -6.49 -27.97 9.24
CA GLN A 145 -5.60 -28.83 8.47
C GLN A 145 -4.20 -28.89 9.09
N TYR A 146 -3.68 -27.75 9.55
CA TYR A 146 -2.45 -27.66 10.34
C TYR A 146 -2.56 -28.52 11.61
N ALA A 147 -3.62 -28.33 12.41
CA ALA A 147 -4.01 -29.11 13.61
C ALA A 147 -3.93 -30.62 13.40
N ARG A 148 -4.41 -31.11 12.26
CA ARG A 148 -4.44 -32.55 11.96
C ARG A 148 -3.07 -33.17 11.69
N PHE A 149 -2.08 -32.37 11.25
CA PHE A 149 -0.78 -32.86 10.79
C PHE A 149 0.42 -32.17 11.49
N TRP A 150 0.27 -31.65 12.72
CA TRP A 150 1.35 -30.93 13.46
C TRP A 150 2.69 -31.66 13.57
N LYS A 151 2.70 -33.00 13.52
CA LYS A 151 3.93 -33.79 13.63
C LYS A 151 4.79 -33.78 12.36
N GLU A 152 4.26 -33.31 11.24
CA GLU A 152 4.82 -33.44 9.88
C GLU A 152 4.82 -32.07 9.16
N VAL A 153 5.02 -30.98 9.90
CA VAL A 153 4.92 -29.60 9.38
C VAL A 153 6.21 -29.16 8.70
N PHE A 154 6.10 -28.79 7.41
CA PHE A 154 7.21 -28.19 6.65
C PHE A 154 7.37 -26.68 6.96
N PRO A 155 8.59 -26.13 6.95
CA PRO A 155 8.84 -24.71 7.19
C PRO A 155 8.01 -23.76 6.30
N LEU A 156 7.74 -24.15 5.05
CA LEU A 156 6.93 -23.38 4.11
C LEU A 156 5.47 -23.20 4.57
N GLN A 157 4.90 -24.19 5.27
CA GLN A 157 3.54 -24.09 5.82
C GLN A 157 3.46 -23.02 6.92
N ASN A 158 4.53 -22.83 7.70
CA ASN A 158 4.61 -21.76 8.71
C ASN A 158 4.58 -20.37 8.04
N CYS A 159 5.23 -20.21 6.88
CA CYS A 159 5.13 -18.98 6.10
C CYS A 159 3.72 -18.74 5.56
N ILE A 160 3.01 -19.77 5.08
CA ILE A 160 1.60 -19.64 4.65
C ILE A 160 0.71 -19.22 5.84
N THR A 161 0.86 -19.88 7.00
CA THR A 161 0.14 -19.51 8.24
C THR A 161 0.39 -18.03 8.60
N LEU A 162 1.64 -17.56 8.49
CA LEU A 162 2.00 -16.16 8.73
C LEU A 162 1.34 -15.19 7.73
N VAL A 163 1.27 -15.53 6.43
CA VAL A 163 0.58 -14.68 5.44
C VAL A 163 -0.93 -14.62 5.72
N ILE A 164 -1.54 -15.71 6.18
CA ILE A 164 -2.97 -15.75 6.57
C ILE A 164 -3.23 -14.88 7.79
N THR A 165 -2.41 -14.98 8.85
CA THR A 165 -2.58 -14.15 10.06
C THR A 165 -2.37 -12.67 9.77
N LEU A 166 -1.32 -12.31 9.03
CA LEU A 166 -1.09 -10.94 8.56
C LEU A 166 -2.25 -10.44 7.67
N GLY A 167 -2.88 -11.32 6.89
CA GLY A 167 -4.09 -11.03 6.10
C GLY A 167 -5.32 -10.72 6.96
N MET A 168 -5.57 -11.53 8.00
CA MET A 168 -6.63 -11.26 8.98
C MET A 168 -6.42 -9.90 9.67
N PHE A 169 -5.20 -9.61 10.13
CA PHE A 169 -4.89 -8.32 10.76
C PHE A 169 -5.00 -7.14 9.79
N GLU A 170 -4.50 -7.24 8.55
CA GLU A 170 -4.63 -6.17 7.54
C GLU A 170 -6.11 -5.84 7.29
N MET A 171 -6.98 -6.84 7.08
CA MET A 171 -8.41 -6.60 6.80
C MET A 171 -9.16 -6.04 8.02
N ALA A 172 -8.86 -6.53 9.22
CA ALA A 172 -9.45 -6.01 10.45
C ALA A 172 -9.05 -4.54 10.69
N LEU A 173 -7.77 -4.20 10.54
CA LEU A 173 -7.26 -2.84 10.74
C LEU A 173 -7.81 -1.85 9.69
N TRP A 174 -7.95 -2.26 8.42
CA TRP A 174 -8.65 -1.42 7.43
C TRP A 174 -10.13 -1.23 7.78
N TYR A 175 -10.83 -2.26 8.26
CA TYR A 175 -12.21 -2.09 8.71
C TYR A 175 -12.31 -1.10 9.87
N PHE A 176 -11.45 -1.21 10.89
CA PHE A 176 -11.42 -0.25 12.00
C PHE A 176 -11.05 1.17 11.55
N ASP A 177 -10.11 1.34 10.61
CA ASP A 177 -9.77 2.64 10.02
C ASP A 177 -10.98 3.32 9.38
N TYR A 178 -11.76 2.57 8.58
CA TYR A 178 -12.96 3.11 7.94
C TYR A 178 -14.11 3.32 8.93
N ALA A 179 -14.28 2.46 9.95
CA ALA A 179 -15.31 2.63 10.97
C ALA A 179 -15.05 3.87 11.85
N GLU A 180 -13.82 4.02 12.35
CA GLU A 180 -13.40 5.17 13.15
C GLU A 180 -13.42 6.48 12.34
N PHE A 181 -13.04 6.44 11.06
CA PHE A 181 -13.19 7.57 10.15
C PHE A 181 -14.67 7.90 9.86
N ASN A 182 -15.59 6.93 9.87
CA ASN A 182 -17.02 7.19 9.65
C ASN A 182 -17.66 7.96 10.82
N GLU A 183 -17.22 7.68 12.06
CA GLU A 183 -17.73 8.31 13.28
C GLU A 183 -17.06 9.67 13.57
N THR A 184 -15.74 9.76 13.39
CA THR A 184 -14.95 10.95 13.78
C THR A 184 -14.80 11.98 12.65
N GLY A 185 -14.91 11.55 11.38
CA GLY A 185 -14.64 12.40 10.21
C GLY A 185 -13.18 12.82 10.04
N VAL A 186 -12.26 12.26 10.84
CA VAL A 186 -10.81 12.42 10.69
C VAL A 186 -10.16 11.05 10.48
N ARG A 187 -9.07 11.00 9.72
CA ARG A 187 -8.34 9.73 9.52
C ARG A 187 -7.49 9.42 10.76
N PRO A 188 -7.68 8.28 11.45
CA PRO A 188 -6.88 7.94 12.61
C PRO A 188 -5.45 7.56 12.18
N THR A 189 -4.48 8.43 12.50
CA THR A 189 -3.07 8.24 12.13
C THR A 189 -2.47 6.95 12.72
N GLY A 190 -2.89 6.54 13.92
CA GLY A 190 -2.42 5.29 14.52
C GLY A 190 -2.89 4.05 13.75
N THR A 191 -4.20 3.94 13.53
CA THR A 191 -4.85 2.80 12.87
C THR A 191 -4.38 2.66 11.41
N THR A 192 -4.33 3.76 10.65
CA THR A 192 -3.74 3.79 9.29
C THR A 192 -2.30 3.28 9.25
N VAL A 193 -1.42 3.75 10.15
CA VAL A 193 0.00 3.36 10.18
C VAL A 193 0.14 1.86 10.44
N TRP A 194 -0.63 1.29 11.38
CA TRP A 194 -0.63 -0.15 11.62
C TRP A 194 -1.18 -0.94 10.42
N ALA A 195 -2.30 -0.53 9.83
CA ALA A 195 -2.89 -1.18 8.65
C ALA A 195 -1.89 -1.25 7.48
N VAL A 196 -1.20 -0.14 7.18
CA VAL A 196 -0.18 -0.06 6.13
C VAL A 196 1.06 -0.89 6.47
N THR A 197 1.47 -0.92 7.74
CA THR A 197 2.60 -1.74 8.22
C THR A 197 2.31 -3.23 8.01
N PHE A 198 1.21 -3.74 8.55
CA PHE A 198 0.81 -5.15 8.40
C PHE A 198 0.59 -5.53 6.93
N GLY A 199 -0.04 -4.67 6.13
CA GLY A 199 -0.20 -4.88 4.70
C GLY A 199 1.14 -4.94 3.93
N THR A 200 2.12 -4.14 4.34
CA THR A 200 3.47 -4.16 3.76
C THR A 200 4.21 -5.44 4.13
N VAL A 201 4.20 -5.86 5.40
CA VAL A 201 4.80 -7.12 5.86
C VAL A 201 4.13 -8.33 5.19
N LYS A 202 2.80 -8.33 5.04
CA LYS A 202 2.11 -9.39 4.29
C LYS A 202 2.61 -9.48 2.85
N ARG A 203 2.79 -8.34 2.17
CA ARG A 203 3.27 -8.28 0.79
C ARG A 203 4.72 -8.72 0.65
N THR A 204 5.59 -8.46 1.62
CA THR A 204 6.99 -8.96 1.59
C THR A 204 7.03 -10.47 1.83
N VAL A 205 6.36 -10.98 2.87
CA VAL A 205 6.32 -12.43 3.15
C VAL A 205 5.69 -13.21 2.00
N ALA A 206 4.57 -12.73 1.42
CA ALA A 206 3.95 -13.38 0.27
C ALA A 206 4.89 -13.43 -0.95
N ARG A 207 5.68 -12.38 -1.21
CA ARG A 207 6.69 -12.38 -2.27
C ARG A 207 7.84 -13.35 -1.98
N LEU A 208 8.27 -13.47 -0.73
CA LEU A 208 9.30 -14.45 -0.34
C LEU A 208 8.80 -15.88 -0.53
N VAL A 209 7.55 -16.19 -0.16
CA VAL A 209 6.94 -17.51 -0.41
C VAL A 209 6.85 -17.80 -1.90
N ILE A 210 6.40 -16.85 -2.72
CA ILE A 210 6.38 -17.00 -4.18
C ILE A 210 7.80 -17.21 -4.72
N LEU A 211 8.80 -16.46 -4.23
CA LEU A 211 10.19 -16.62 -4.65
C LEU A 211 10.72 -18.03 -4.35
N ILE A 212 10.53 -18.52 -3.12
CA ILE A 212 10.92 -19.89 -2.70
C ILE A 212 10.27 -20.95 -3.60
N VAL A 213 8.97 -20.82 -3.89
CA VAL A 213 8.25 -21.73 -4.80
C VAL A 213 8.74 -21.61 -6.26
N SER A 214 9.17 -20.41 -6.68
CA SER A 214 9.60 -20.11 -8.07
C SER A 214 11.08 -20.36 -8.35
N MET A 215 11.87 -20.83 -7.38
CA MET A 215 13.30 -21.15 -7.60
C MET A 215 13.51 -22.42 -8.44
N GLY A 216 12.44 -23.13 -8.82
CA GLY A 216 12.33 -23.75 -10.15
C GLY A 216 11.88 -22.71 -11.18
N TYR A 217 12.86 -22.04 -11.82
CA TYR A 217 12.76 -20.76 -12.55
C TYR A 217 11.42 -20.40 -13.23
N GLY A 218 10.74 -19.32 -12.77
CA GLY A 218 9.46 -18.89 -13.35
C GLY A 218 9.02 -17.42 -13.12
N VAL A 219 9.53 -16.50 -13.94
CA VAL A 219 8.93 -15.20 -14.33
C VAL A 219 8.46 -14.22 -13.22
N VAL A 220 9.21 -13.12 -13.05
CA VAL A 220 8.68 -11.75 -13.28
C VAL A 220 9.81 -10.75 -13.55
N ARG A 221 9.98 -10.34 -14.82
CA ARG A 221 10.56 -9.01 -15.11
C ARG A 221 9.45 -7.97 -14.97
N PRO A 222 9.59 -6.94 -14.11
CA PRO A 222 8.71 -5.77 -14.15
C PRO A 222 9.13 -4.85 -15.30
N THR A 223 9.01 -5.32 -16.54
CA THR A 223 9.27 -4.54 -17.77
C THR A 223 7.99 -4.27 -18.55
N LEU A 224 6.95 -3.81 -17.85
CA LEU A 224 6.03 -2.81 -18.38
C LEU A 224 6.46 -1.48 -17.73
N GLY A 225 7.26 -0.61 -18.35
CA GLY A 225 7.43 -0.42 -19.79
C GLY A 225 6.59 0.76 -20.30
N GLY A 226 6.70 1.93 -19.63
CA GLY A 226 6.51 3.27 -20.19
C GLY A 226 5.14 3.71 -20.75
N LEU A 227 4.17 2.81 -20.94
CA LEU A 227 2.94 3.09 -21.70
C LEU A 227 1.68 3.29 -20.84
N THR A 228 1.63 2.73 -19.62
CA THR A 228 0.50 2.93 -18.70
C THR A 228 0.42 4.36 -18.18
N SER A 229 1.54 5.08 -18.03
CA SER A 229 1.55 6.47 -17.55
C SER A 229 0.87 7.47 -18.52
N LYS A 230 0.95 7.24 -19.84
CA LYS A 230 0.32 8.12 -20.84
C LYS A 230 -1.21 7.93 -20.96
N LEU A 231 -1.75 6.76 -20.60
CA LEU A 231 -3.19 6.51 -20.59
C LEU A 231 -3.84 6.77 -19.21
N TYR A 232 -3.11 6.61 -18.10
CA TYR A 232 -3.57 7.00 -16.78
C TYR A 232 -3.77 8.52 -16.63
N PHE A 233 -2.97 9.34 -17.32
CA PHE A 233 -3.06 10.80 -17.16
C PHE A 233 -4.23 11.43 -17.92
N LYS A 234 -4.63 10.90 -19.09
CA LYS A 234 -5.75 11.44 -19.89
C LYS A 234 -7.14 10.97 -19.45
N SER A 235 -7.22 9.91 -18.64
CA SER A 235 -8.49 9.45 -18.07
C SER A 235 -8.89 10.19 -16.79
N ARG A 236 -7.99 10.99 -16.18
CA ARG A 236 -8.22 11.61 -14.86
C ARG A 236 -9.30 12.69 -14.84
N ASP A 237 -9.64 13.30 -15.97
CA ASP A 237 -10.78 14.21 -16.09
C ASP A 237 -12.12 13.47 -16.38
N VAL A 238 -12.09 12.27 -16.97
CA VAL A 238 -13.30 11.46 -17.29
C VAL A 238 -13.70 10.53 -16.13
N TYR A 239 -12.75 10.15 -15.26
CA TYR A 239 -13.03 9.36 -14.06
C TYR A 239 -13.95 10.06 -13.04
N ASN A 240 -14.24 11.36 -13.21
CA ASN A 240 -15.07 12.11 -12.27
C ASN A 240 -16.58 11.82 -12.42
N GLU A 241 -17.04 11.32 -13.58
CA GLU A 241 -18.44 10.88 -13.77
C GLU A 241 -18.76 9.58 -13.01
N HIS A 242 -17.78 8.67 -12.86
CA HIS A 242 -18.01 7.33 -12.29
C HIS A 242 -17.35 7.16 -10.90
N TRP A 243 -17.40 8.21 -10.08
CA TRP A 243 -16.88 8.19 -8.70
C TRP A 243 -17.46 7.05 -7.85
N GLN A 244 -18.68 6.59 -8.15
CA GLN A 244 -19.36 5.46 -7.51
C GLN A 244 -18.60 4.13 -7.67
N ASN A 245 -17.81 3.96 -8.74
CA ASN A 245 -17.10 2.71 -9.05
C ASN A 245 -15.60 2.75 -8.71
N ALA A 246 -15.08 3.86 -8.17
CA ALA A 246 -13.65 4.01 -7.91
C ALA A 246 -13.09 3.01 -6.87
N TRP A 247 -13.95 2.47 -6.00
CA TRP A 247 -13.60 1.43 -5.02
C TRP A 247 -13.40 0.03 -5.65
N VAL A 248 -13.90 -0.19 -6.87
CA VAL A 248 -13.80 -1.50 -7.56
C VAL A 248 -12.33 -1.84 -7.89
N ILE A 249 -11.51 -0.84 -8.23
CA ILE A 249 -10.09 -1.04 -8.56
C ILE A 249 -9.32 -1.65 -7.37
N PRO A 250 -9.28 -1.05 -6.15
CA PRO A 250 -8.61 -1.69 -5.01
C PRO A 250 -9.29 -2.99 -4.58
N ALA A 251 -10.62 -3.09 -4.62
CA ALA A 251 -11.34 -4.31 -4.25
C ALA A 251 -11.00 -5.50 -5.15
N PHE A 252 -10.88 -5.29 -6.47
CA PHE A 252 -10.48 -6.31 -7.45
C PHE A 252 -9.11 -6.92 -7.11
N TRP A 253 -8.10 -6.08 -6.85
CA TRP A 253 -6.76 -6.56 -6.51
C TRP A 253 -6.75 -7.33 -5.17
N GLN A 254 -7.54 -6.89 -4.20
CA GLN A 254 -7.64 -7.58 -2.91
C GLN A 254 -8.35 -8.94 -3.03
N PHE A 255 -9.42 -9.03 -3.82
CA PHE A 255 -10.11 -10.28 -4.11
C PHE A 255 -9.22 -11.26 -4.88
N LEU A 256 -8.48 -10.78 -5.90
CA LEU A 256 -7.52 -11.59 -6.65
C LEU A 256 -6.40 -12.11 -5.74
N SER A 257 -5.87 -11.27 -4.84
CA SER A 257 -4.87 -11.70 -3.83
C SER A 257 -5.42 -12.77 -2.89
N PHE A 258 -6.69 -12.68 -2.47
CA PHE A 258 -7.33 -13.67 -1.62
C PHE A 258 -7.58 -14.98 -2.37
N SER A 259 -8.12 -14.92 -3.59
CA SER A 259 -8.36 -16.08 -4.45
C SER A 259 -7.07 -16.87 -4.72
N LEU A 260 -5.98 -16.18 -5.06
CA LEU A 260 -4.66 -16.80 -5.26
C LEU A 260 -4.14 -17.45 -3.98
N LEU A 261 -4.36 -16.82 -2.81
CA LEU A 261 -3.98 -17.39 -1.52
C LEU A 261 -4.82 -18.65 -1.19
N CYS A 262 -6.11 -18.68 -1.49
CA CYS A 262 -6.96 -19.88 -1.38
C CYS A 262 -6.44 -21.02 -2.26
N VAL A 263 -6.01 -20.74 -3.50
CA VAL A 263 -5.40 -21.76 -4.38
C VAL A 263 -4.08 -22.28 -3.80
N ILE A 264 -3.21 -21.41 -3.27
CA ILE A 264 -2.00 -21.83 -2.56
C ILE A 264 -2.35 -22.73 -1.36
N CYS A 265 -3.36 -22.37 -0.56
CA CYS A 265 -3.81 -23.18 0.57
C CYS A 265 -4.35 -24.55 0.14
N ALA A 266 -4.98 -24.66 -1.04
CA ALA A 266 -5.47 -25.93 -1.56
C ALA A 266 -4.33 -26.82 -2.12
N LEU A 267 -3.37 -26.23 -2.84
CA LEU A 267 -2.23 -26.93 -3.42
C LEU A 267 -1.21 -27.40 -2.37
N TRP A 268 -0.96 -26.56 -1.37
CA TRP A 268 -0.01 -26.82 -0.28
C TRP A 268 -0.71 -27.29 1.00
N ALA A 269 -1.97 -27.73 0.89
CA ALA A 269 -2.72 -28.32 1.99
C ALA A 269 -1.93 -29.50 2.58
N PRO A 270 -1.75 -29.59 3.92
CA PRO A 270 -1.15 -30.75 4.55
C PRO A 270 -1.86 -32.04 4.11
N SER A 271 -1.15 -32.87 3.35
CA SER A 271 -1.68 -34.11 2.78
C SER A 271 -0.63 -35.23 2.83
N GLN A 272 -1.08 -36.47 3.00
CA GLN A 272 -0.18 -37.63 3.07
C GLN A 272 0.60 -37.86 1.77
N ASN A 273 0.07 -37.44 0.61
CA ASN A 273 0.74 -37.62 -0.68
C ASN A 273 1.84 -36.59 -0.95
N SER A 274 1.73 -35.36 -0.44
CA SER A 274 2.74 -34.30 -0.69
C SER A 274 4.11 -34.64 -0.10
N MET A 275 4.16 -35.44 0.97
CA MET A 275 5.42 -35.90 1.58
C MET A 275 6.23 -36.85 0.69
N ARG A 276 5.58 -37.57 -0.24
CA ARG A 276 6.28 -38.56 -1.09
C ARG A 276 7.28 -37.92 -2.07
N TYR A 277 7.12 -36.62 -2.34
CA TYR A 277 7.97 -35.87 -3.26
C TYR A 277 9.14 -35.13 -2.58
N SER A 278 9.03 -34.77 -1.30
CA SER A 278 10.16 -34.17 -0.58
C SER A 278 11.22 -35.20 -0.20
N TYR A 279 10.78 -36.37 0.26
CA TYR A 279 11.70 -37.46 0.64
C TYR A 279 12.35 -38.16 -0.57
N SER A 280 11.84 -37.98 -1.79
CA SER A 280 12.47 -38.56 -2.99
C SER A 280 13.74 -37.82 -3.41
N ASP A 281 13.87 -36.52 -3.14
CA ASP A 281 15.10 -35.77 -3.43
C ASP A 281 16.23 -36.20 -2.48
N ASP A 282 15.96 -36.30 -1.17
CA ASP A 282 16.94 -36.78 -0.18
C ASP A 282 17.48 -38.18 -0.55
N THR A 283 16.63 -39.09 -1.07
CA THR A 283 17.08 -40.42 -1.51
C THR A 283 17.91 -40.41 -2.80
N ASN A 284 17.84 -39.37 -3.62
CA ASN A 284 18.70 -39.23 -4.79
C ASN A 284 20.09 -38.69 -4.40
N GLU A 285 20.16 -37.72 -3.50
CA GLU A 285 21.45 -37.15 -3.04
C GLU A 285 22.28 -38.13 -2.18
N GLU A 286 21.63 -39.00 -1.39
CA GLU A 286 22.33 -40.06 -0.64
C GLU A 286 22.99 -41.07 -1.60
N PHE A 287 22.32 -41.40 -2.72
CA PHE A 287 22.81 -42.39 -3.71
C PHE A 287 24.03 -41.89 -4.50
N ASP A 288 24.07 -40.60 -4.88
CA ASP A 288 25.24 -39.99 -5.53
C ASP A 288 26.47 -39.92 -4.61
N LYS A 289 26.26 -39.79 -3.30
CA LYS A 289 27.33 -39.80 -2.29
C LYS A 289 28.00 -41.17 -2.19
N ASP A 290 27.19 -42.22 -2.16
CA ASP A 290 27.68 -43.60 -2.03
C ASP A 290 28.47 -44.06 -3.27
N GLU A 291 28.05 -43.70 -4.50
CA GLU A 291 28.82 -44.07 -5.70
C GLU A 291 30.19 -43.38 -5.75
N SER A 292 30.30 -42.15 -5.25
CA SER A 292 31.56 -41.39 -5.22
C SER A 292 32.60 -41.98 -4.25
N SER A 293 32.14 -42.57 -3.14
CA SER A 293 33.01 -43.18 -2.13
C SER A 293 33.48 -44.60 -2.50
N LEU A 294 32.69 -45.32 -3.30
CA LEU A 294 32.97 -46.70 -3.73
C LEU A 294 34.08 -46.84 -4.79
N ARG A 295 34.57 -45.74 -5.38
CA ARG A 295 35.58 -45.77 -6.46
C ARG A 295 37.04 -45.66 -6.00
N LEU A 296 37.32 -45.52 -4.70
CA LEU A 296 38.67 -45.19 -4.21
C LEU A 296 39.30 -46.21 -3.23
N ILE A 297 39.33 -47.50 -3.62
CA ILE A 297 40.14 -48.59 -3.03
C ILE A 297 40.10 -49.82 -3.98
N LYS A 298 41.12 -50.67 -4.18
CA LYS A 298 42.60 -50.61 -4.00
C LYS A 298 43.20 -51.89 -4.64
N PRO A 299 44.19 -51.87 -5.56
CA PRO A 299 44.84 -53.11 -6.02
C PRO A 299 45.90 -53.61 -5.01
N ALA A 300 46.08 -54.92 -4.94
CA ALA A 300 46.81 -55.61 -3.87
C ALA A 300 47.98 -56.48 -4.37
N SER A 301 48.93 -56.78 -3.48
CA SER A 301 49.84 -57.93 -3.58
C SER A 301 50.48 -58.30 -2.23
N TYR A 302 50.49 -59.59 -1.90
CA TYR A 302 51.13 -60.27 -0.75
C TYR A 302 52.44 -60.99 -1.20
N PRO A 303 53.18 -61.79 -0.39
CA PRO A 303 53.43 -61.81 1.07
C PRO A 303 54.94 -61.96 1.47
N THR A 304 55.26 -62.05 2.78
CA THR A 304 56.07 -63.15 3.43
C THR A 304 57.22 -62.75 4.41
N LYS A 305 57.03 -63.14 5.70
CA LYS A 305 57.98 -63.65 6.73
C LYS A 305 58.78 -62.82 7.78
N ASP A 306 58.66 -63.35 9.01
CA ASP A 306 59.62 -63.57 10.12
C ASP A 306 60.26 -62.39 10.90
N GLY A 307 60.22 -62.44 12.24
CA GLY A 307 61.08 -61.61 13.13
C GLY A 307 60.54 -61.24 14.52
N LEU A 308 60.84 -62.06 15.54
CA LEU A 308 60.55 -61.89 16.98
C LEU A 308 61.39 -60.77 17.66
N HIS A 309 60.79 -60.02 18.62
CA HIS A 309 61.36 -59.47 19.89
C HIS A 309 60.93 -58.02 20.28
N ALA A 310 60.84 -57.80 21.59
CA ALA A 310 60.78 -56.51 22.31
C ALA A 310 62.11 -56.32 23.11
N PRO A 311 62.37 -55.25 23.90
CA PRO A 311 61.51 -54.11 24.28
C PRO A 311 62.21 -52.70 24.32
N GLU A 312 61.48 -51.71 24.85
CA GLU A 312 61.97 -50.61 25.71
C GLU A 312 62.75 -49.40 25.14
N SER A 313 62.17 -48.18 25.29
CA SER A 313 62.73 -47.09 26.14
C SER A 313 62.03 -45.72 25.93
N ARG A 314 61.80 -45.00 27.05
CA ARG A 314 61.63 -43.53 27.16
C ARG A 314 63.04 -42.90 27.39
N PRO A 315 63.30 -41.56 27.36
CA PRO A 315 62.38 -40.46 27.72
C PRO A 315 62.53 -39.07 27.03
N VAL A 316 61.51 -38.22 27.24
CA VAL A 316 61.51 -36.79 27.68
C VAL A 316 62.70 -35.88 27.29
N THR A 317 62.44 -34.68 26.73
CA THR A 317 62.58 -33.35 27.42
C THR A 317 62.14 -32.16 26.54
N ASN A 318 61.50 -31.16 27.17
CA ASN A 318 61.07 -29.86 26.63
C ASN A 318 62.24 -28.95 26.21
N SER A 319 61.98 -27.94 25.35
CA SER A 319 62.28 -26.55 25.73
C SER A 319 61.55 -25.49 24.88
N ASN A 320 61.16 -24.43 25.58
CA ASN A 320 60.32 -23.31 25.16
C ASN A 320 60.97 -22.38 24.12
N GLY A 321 60.14 -21.61 23.41
CA GLY A 321 60.55 -20.40 22.68
C GLY A 321 59.35 -19.54 22.27
N ALA A 322 59.10 -18.44 22.99
CA ALA A 322 58.34 -17.29 22.47
C ALA A 322 59.31 -16.42 21.63
N THR A 323 58.94 -15.41 20.84
CA THR A 323 57.74 -14.57 20.64
C THR A 323 57.78 -14.07 19.19
N ASP A 324 56.65 -13.68 18.57
CA ASP A 324 56.52 -12.28 18.09
C ASP A 324 55.11 -11.92 17.59
N VAL A 325 54.87 -10.62 17.51
CA VAL A 325 53.60 -9.94 17.29
C VAL A 325 53.43 -9.55 15.81
N ASP A 326 52.21 -9.63 15.29
CA ASP A 326 51.75 -8.64 14.30
C ASP A 326 50.26 -8.29 14.51
N THR A 327 49.87 -7.09 14.08
CA THR A 327 48.64 -6.39 14.45
C THR A 327 47.79 -6.08 13.22
N GLY A 328 46.48 -6.32 13.29
CA GLY A 328 45.55 -5.95 12.23
C GLY A 328 44.16 -5.65 12.78
N GLU A 329 43.86 -4.38 13.03
CA GLU A 329 42.49 -3.89 13.29
C GLU A 329 41.73 -3.77 11.97
N GLU A 330 40.45 -4.18 11.95
CA GLU A 330 39.46 -3.61 11.04
C GLU A 330 38.16 -3.31 11.80
N LYS A 331 37.62 -2.11 11.59
CA LYS A 331 36.37 -1.62 12.21
C LYS A 331 35.31 -1.44 11.14
N THR A 332 34.07 -1.78 11.48
CA THR A 332 32.89 -1.03 11.02
C THR A 332 31.83 -1.00 12.11
N ALA A 333 31.16 0.15 12.23
CA ALA A 333 29.95 0.42 13.01
C ALA A 333 29.08 1.37 12.20
#